data_AF-A0A2A3Y1F4-F1
#
_entry.id   AF-A0A2A3Y1F4-F1
#
_cell.length_a   1.000
_cell.length_b   1.000
_cell.length_c   1.000
_cell.angle_alpha   90.00
_cell.angle_beta   90.00
_cell.angle_gamma   90.00
#
_symmetry.space_group_name_H-M   'P 1'
#
loop_
_entity.id
_entity.type
_entity.pdbx_description
1 polymer ?
#
loop_
_entity_poly.entity_id
_entity_poly.type
_entity_poly.pdbx_seq_one_letter_code
_entity_poly.pdbx_strand_id
1 'polypeptide(L)'
;MSLVTPNYSIPYLTPGDRMAQIPDVDKAQALRIESLLETANVPPGNPDLNDVLARLNQLEALTQESQGIMTITHSNFEIYTAPRDTPTLYRRGKVVNFLGALRCNMDGVLGTSNLTIGTIPAEFRPPQRAAAVQQGSGTTKWFLQVMADGGVSASRPDGATGSNFWMPFNLVWTL
;
A
#
# COMPACT_ATOMS: atom_id res chain seq x y z
N MET A 1 3.69 16.55 -14.29
CA MET A 1 3.53 15.13 -13.90
C MET A 1 4.89 14.48 -14.00
N SER A 2 5.48 14.07 -12.87
CA SER A 2 6.75 13.35 -12.87
C SER A 2 6.47 11.90 -13.25
N LEU A 3 7.02 11.44 -14.37
CA LEU A 3 6.94 10.04 -14.79
C LEU A 3 7.81 9.21 -13.84
N VAL A 4 7.18 8.41 -13.00
CA VAL A 4 7.88 7.47 -12.12
C VAL A 4 8.18 6.22 -12.94
N THR A 5 9.43 5.77 -12.91
CA THR A 5 9.88 4.55 -13.59
C THR A 5 9.08 3.35 -13.07
N PRO A 6 8.56 2.47 -13.94
CA PRO A 6 7.86 1.26 -13.53
C PRO A 6 8.77 0.30 -12.75
N ASN A 7 8.18 -0.51 -11.87
CA ASN A 7 8.88 -1.48 -11.02
C ASN A 7 9.62 -2.59 -11.81
N TYR A 8 9.39 -2.73 -13.12
CA TYR A 8 10.12 -3.66 -13.98
C TYR A 8 11.46 -3.13 -14.50
N SER A 9 11.92 -1.97 -14.03
CA SER A 9 13.16 -1.36 -14.53
C SER A 9 13.14 -1.09 -16.04
N ILE A 10 11.98 -1.13 -16.69
CA ILE A 10 11.86 -0.82 -18.11
C ILE A 10 11.93 0.70 -18.23
N PRO A 11 13.02 1.26 -18.78
CA PRO A 11 13.17 2.70 -18.89
C PRO A 11 12.10 3.27 -19.82
N TYR A 12 11.67 4.50 -19.55
CA TYR A 12 10.79 5.23 -20.45
C TYR A 12 11.53 5.43 -21.78
N LEU A 13 11.00 4.85 -22.87
CA LEU A 13 11.64 4.93 -24.17
C LEU A 13 11.30 6.27 -24.83
N THR A 14 12.34 7.06 -25.08
CA THR A 14 12.26 8.24 -25.94
C THR A 14 12.38 7.83 -27.41
N PRO A 15 11.94 8.68 -28.37
CA PRO A 15 12.04 8.37 -29.80
C PRO A 15 13.46 8.10 -30.33
N GLY A 16 14.50 8.29 -29.52
CA GLY A 16 15.90 7.99 -29.87
C GLY A 16 16.45 6.70 -29.26
N ASP A 17 15.72 6.04 -28.37
CA ASP A 17 16.24 4.88 -27.63
C ASP A 17 16.18 3.60 -28.48
N ARG A 18 17.27 2.82 -28.47
CA ARG A 18 17.36 1.51 -29.11
C ARG A 18 17.11 0.41 -28.10
N MET A 19 16.27 -0.57 -28.43
CA MET A 19 15.98 -1.71 -27.56
C MET A 19 17.23 -2.51 -27.22
N ALA A 20 18.19 -2.60 -28.15
CA ALA A 20 19.48 -3.27 -27.93
C ALA A 20 20.37 -2.62 -26.84
N GLN A 21 20.05 -1.41 -26.38
CA GLN A 21 20.81 -0.64 -25.38
C GLN A 21 20.21 -0.74 -23.97
N ILE A 22 19.09 -1.45 -23.80
CA ILE A 22 18.45 -1.66 -22.50
C ILE A 22 19.18 -2.81 -21.78
N PRO A 23 19.66 -2.61 -20.53
CA PRO A 23 20.57 -3.55 -19.84
C PRO A 23 20.05 -5.00 -19.69
N ASP A 24 18.74 -5.19 -19.72
CA ASP A 24 18.07 -6.46 -19.42
C ASP A 24 17.37 -7.10 -20.64
N VAL A 25 17.58 -6.58 -21.85
CA VAL A 25 16.95 -7.11 -23.07
C VAL A 25 17.89 -8.08 -23.79
N ASP A 26 17.38 -9.26 -24.14
CA ASP A 26 18.10 -10.22 -24.99
C ASP A 26 18.47 -9.58 -26.33
N LYS A 27 19.78 -9.45 -26.59
CA LYS A 27 20.30 -8.74 -27.76
C LYS A 27 19.88 -9.36 -29.08
N ALA A 28 19.73 -10.68 -29.16
CA ALA A 28 19.36 -11.36 -30.40
C ALA A 28 17.87 -11.13 -30.71
N GLN A 29 17.02 -11.15 -29.69
CA GLN A 29 15.60 -10.81 -29.82
C GLN A 29 15.41 -9.32 -30.11
N ALA A 30 16.15 -8.42 -29.46
CA ALA A 30 16.09 -6.98 -29.72
C ALA A 30 16.38 -6.64 -31.18
N LEU A 31 17.48 -7.16 -31.73
CA LEU A 31 17.87 -6.96 -33.13
C LEU A 31 16.84 -7.52 -34.12
N ARG A 32 16.21 -8.65 -33.79
CA ARG A 32 15.13 -9.22 -34.59
C ARG A 32 13.87 -8.34 -34.57
N ILE A 33 13.52 -7.75 -33.44
CA ILE A 33 12.34 -6.87 -33.35
C ILE A 33 12.63 -5.52 -34.01
N GLU A 34 13.82 -4.94 -33.81
CA GLU A 34 14.25 -3.70 -34.48
C GLU A 34 14.24 -3.86 -36.01
N SER A 35 14.78 -4.97 -36.53
CA SER A 35 14.73 -5.23 -37.98
C SER A 35 13.31 -5.43 -38.54
N LEU A 36 12.40 -6.02 -37.75
CA LEU A 36 10.98 -6.15 -38.11
C LEU A 36 10.25 -4.80 -38.09
N LEU A 37 10.60 -3.89 -37.18
CA LEU A 37 10.01 -2.55 -37.08
C LEU A 37 10.52 -1.62 -38.19
N GLU A 38 11.79 -1.73 -38.57
CA GLU A 38 12.36 -1.05 -39.73
C GLU A 38 11.67 -1.48 -41.04
N THR A 39 11.36 -2.78 -41.19
CA THR A 39 10.60 -3.26 -42.35
C THR A 39 9.14 -2.81 -42.35
N ALA A 40 8.57 -2.52 -41.18
CA ALA A 40 7.21 -2.03 -41.03
C ALA A 40 7.07 -0.49 -41.11
N ASN A 41 8.18 0.25 -41.28
CA ASN A 41 8.22 1.71 -41.31
C ASN A 41 7.66 2.38 -40.03
N VAL A 42 7.82 1.70 -38.88
CA VAL A 42 7.33 2.17 -37.57
C VAL A 42 8.49 2.84 -36.83
N PRO A 43 8.43 4.16 -36.51
CA PRO A 43 9.51 4.84 -35.82
C PRO A 43 9.75 4.25 -34.41
N PRO A 44 11.01 4.25 -33.93
CA PRO A 44 11.31 4.08 -32.50
C PRO A 44 10.55 5.12 -31.68
N GLY A 45 9.94 4.72 -30.56
CA GLY A 45 9.05 5.60 -29.78
C GLY A 45 7.65 5.77 -30.38
N ASN A 46 7.16 4.79 -31.15
CA ASN A 46 5.78 4.78 -31.63
C ASN A 46 4.81 5.05 -30.45
N PRO A 47 3.99 6.11 -30.52
CA PRO A 47 3.03 6.45 -29.48
C PRO A 47 2.10 5.29 -29.13
N ASP A 48 1.78 4.41 -30.07
CA ASP A 48 0.97 3.22 -29.82
C ASP A 48 1.70 2.20 -28.92
N LEU A 49 3.02 2.08 -29.07
CA LEU A 49 3.84 1.18 -28.24
C LEU A 49 3.99 1.75 -26.82
N ASN A 50 4.14 3.08 -26.70
CA ASN A 50 4.15 3.79 -25.43
C ASN A 50 2.78 3.71 -24.72
N ASP A 51 1.68 3.77 -25.46
CA ASP A 51 0.32 3.58 -24.94
C ASP A 51 0.10 2.13 -24.47
N VAL A 52 0.56 1.14 -25.23
CA VAL A 52 0.52 -0.27 -24.81
C VAL A 52 1.33 -0.50 -23.54
N LEU A 53 2.55 0.04 -23.44
CA LEU A 53 3.36 -0.05 -22.22
C LEU A 53 2.71 0.66 -21.03
N ALA A 54 2.12 1.84 -21.25
CA ALA A 54 1.37 2.55 -20.21
C ALA A 54 0.16 1.76 -19.72
N ARG A 55 -0.59 1.12 -20.63
CA ARG A 55 -1.74 0.26 -20.30
C ARG A 55 -1.31 -1.02 -19.58
N LEU A 56 -0.20 -1.64 -19.98
CA LEU A 56 0.34 -2.81 -19.29
C LEU A 56 0.77 -2.46 -17.86
N ASN A 57 1.47 -1.34 -17.66
CA ASN A 57 1.82 -0.84 -16.33
C ASN A 57 0.57 -0.52 -15.49
N GLN A 58 -0.49 0.02 -16.10
CA GLN A 58 -1.75 0.26 -15.40
C GLN A 58 -2.46 -1.04 -15.02
N LEU A 59 -2.53 -2.02 -15.92
CA LEU A 59 -3.15 -3.33 -15.67
C LEU A 59 -2.41 -4.07 -14.56
N GLU A 60 -1.09 -4.04 -14.58
CA GLU A 60 -0.29 -4.67 -13.54
C GLU A 60 -0.45 -3.96 -12.19
N ALA A 61 -0.49 -2.62 -12.18
CA ALA A 61 -0.81 -1.87 -10.97
C ALA A 61 -2.22 -2.15 -10.44
N LEU A 62 -3.13 -2.72 -11.25
CA LEU A 62 -4.45 -3.19 -10.83
C LEU A 62 -4.44 -4.65 -10.34
N THR A 63 -3.46 -5.47 -10.76
CA THR A 63 -3.33 -6.87 -10.35
C THR A 63 -2.28 -7.10 -9.27
N GLN A 64 -1.48 -6.10 -8.92
CA GLN A 64 -0.43 -6.23 -7.91
C GLN A 64 -1.02 -6.66 -6.57
N GLU A 65 -0.54 -7.78 -6.04
CA GLU A 65 -0.87 -8.25 -4.69
C GLU A 65 0.36 -8.13 -3.78
N SER A 66 0.18 -7.56 -2.60
CA SER A 66 1.24 -7.53 -1.58
C SER A 66 0.66 -7.55 -0.17
N GLN A 67 1.49 -7.93 0.80
CA GLN A 67 1.12 -8.00 2.21
C GLN A 67 2.16 -7.27 3.06
N GLY A 68 1.69 -6.51 4.04
CA GLY A 68 2.51 -5.81 5.03
C GLY A 68 2.01 -6.04 6.44
N ILE A 69 2.86 -5.78 7.43
CA ILE A 69 2.51 -5.87 8.85
C ILE A 69 2.73 -4.49 9.48
N MET A 70 1.76 -4.02 10.25
CA MET A 70 1.93 -2.81 11.05
C MET A 70 2.95 -3.09 12.17
N THR A 71 3.87 -2.17 12.38
CA THR A 71 4.75 -2.18 13.55
C THR A 71 4.09 -1.45 14.70
N ILE A 72 3.84 -2.15 15.80
CA ILE A 72 3.35 -1.54 17.05
C ILE A 72 4.55 -0.84 17.72
N THR A 73 4.44 0.45 17.99
CA THR A 73 5.52 1.26 18.58
C THR A 73 5.22 1.70 20.01
N HIS A 74 3.96 1.58 20.44
CA HIS A 74 3.54 1.96 21.78
C HIS A 74 3.47 0.74 22.70
N SER A 75 4.23 0.74 23.80
CA SER A 75 4.42 -0.42 24.69
C SER A 75 3.14 -0.94 25.35
N ASN A 76 2.13 -0.07 25.49
CA ASN A 76 0.85 -0.44 26.08
C ASN A 76 -0.13 -1.10 25.10
N PHE A 77 0.33 -1.38 23.88
CA PHE A 77 -0.44 -2.08 22.85
C PHE A 77 0.25 -3.37 22.45
N GLU A 78 -0.57 -4.40 22.25
CA GLU A 78 -0.09 -5.70 21.79
C GLU A 78 -1.18 -6.43 21.00
N ILE A 79 -0.79 -7.53 20.36
CA ILE A 79 -1.71 -8.40 19.63
C ILE A 79 -2.63 -9.08 20.65
N TYR A 80 -3.94 -9.12 20.37
CA TYR A 80 -4.93 -9.57 21.36
C TYR A 80 -4.70 -11.01 21.83
N THR A 81 -4.71 -11.99 20.93
CA THR A 81 -4.64 -13.40 21.32
C THR A 81 -3.93 -14.35 20.35
N ALA A 82 -3.86 -14.08 19.05
CA ALA A 82 -3.29 -15.03 18.09
C ALA A 82 -2.62 -14.38 16.86
N PRO A 83 -1.77 -15.10 16.10
CA PRO A 83 -1.20 -14.60 14.85
C PRO A 83 -2.25 -14.14 13.82
N ARG A 84 -3.45 -14.71 13.86
CA ARG A 84 -4.59 -14.28 13.02
C ARG A 84 -5.11 -12.87 13.34
N ASP A 85 -4.81 -12.38 14.54
CA ASP A 85 -5.19 -11.04 14.99
C ASP A 85 -4.11 -10.01 14.60
N THR A 86 -2.99 -10.45 13.99
CA THR A 86 -1.89 -9.56 13.62
C THR A 86 -2.40 -8.44 12.70
N PRO A 87 -2.16 -7.17 13.05
CA PRO A 87 -2.42 -6.02 12.20
C PRO A 87 -1.76 -6.13 10.83
N THR A 88 -2.53 -6.55 9.83
CA THR A 88 -2.03 -6.91 8.50
C THR A 88 -2.65 -6.05 7.43
N LEU A 89 -1.82 -5.61 6.49
CA LEU A 89 -2.22 -4.88 5.30
C LEU A 89 -2.20 -5.84 4.12
N TYR A 90 -3.29 -5.85 3.35
CA TYR A 90 -3.41 -6.59 2.10
C TYR A 90 -3.71 -5.60 1.00
N ARG A 91 -2.82 -5.52 0.01
CA ARG A 91 -3.02 -4.72 -1.19
C ARG A 91 -3.44 -5.62 -2.34
N ARG A 92 -4.49 -5.21 -3.05
CA ARG A 92 -4.88 -5.76 -4.36
C ARG A 92 -5.12 -4.60 -5.32
N GLY A 93 -4.21 -4.44 -6.26
CA GLY A 93 -4.17 -3.30 -7.15
C GLY A 93 -3.99 -1.99 -6.38
N LYS A 94 -5.00 -1.11 -6.46
CA LYS A 94 -5.04 0.16 -5.71
C LYS A 94 -5.74 0.06 -4.36
N VAL A 95 -6.41 -1.05 -4.04
CA VAL A 95 -7.16 -1.18 -2.80
C VAL A 95 -6.28 -1.78 -1.72
N VAL A 96 -6.23 -1.14 -0.56
CA VAL A 96 -5.57 -1.65 0.64
C VAL A 96 -6.63 -1.95 1.69
N ASN A 97 -6.63 -3.18 2.20
CA ASN A 97 -7.39 -3.60 3.36
C ASN A 97 -6.44 -3.73 4.55
N PHE A 98 -6.72 -3.01 5.63
CA PHE A 98 -5.99 -3.10 6.88
C PHE A 98 -6.89 -3.70 7.94
N LEU A 99 -6.52 -4.89 8.43
CA LEU A 99 -7.34 -5.69 9.32
C LEU A 99 -6.50 -6.32 10.43
N GLY A 100 -7.14 -6.58 11.56
CA GLY A 100 -6.50 -7.24 12.69
C GLY A 100 -7.22 -6.93 13.98
N ALA A 101 -6.59 -7.24 15.10
CA ALA A 101 -7.06 -6.85 16.41
C ALA A 101 -5.90 -6.58 17.38
N LEU A 102 -6.09 -5.53 18.17
CA LEU A 102 -5.16 -5.12 19.22
C LEU A 102 -5.82 -5.24 20.59
N ARG A 103 -5.01 -5.12 21.64
CA ARG A 103 -5.46 -4.71 22.97
C ARG A 103 -4.60 -3.62 23.54
N CYS A 104 -5.23 -2.77 24.34
CA CYS A 104 -4.56 -1.87 25.26
C CYS A 104 -4.41 -2.56 26.61
N ASN A 105 -3.20 -2.84 27.07
CA ASN A 105 -2.93 -3.65 28.27
C ASN A 105 -2.90 -2.83 29.58
N MET A 106 -3.14 -1.53 29.51
CA MET A 106 -3.10 -0.62 30.66
C MET A 106 -4.29 0.35 30.65
N ASP A 107 -4.86 0.59 31.83
CA ASP A 107 -6.00 1.49 32.02
C ASP A 107 -5.57 2.95 31.78
N GLY A 108 -6.50 3.77 31.27
CA GLY A 108 -6.30 5.22 31.13
C GLY A 108 -5.36 5.66 30.00
N VAL A 109 -4.80 4.73 29.23
CA VAL A 109 -3.92 5.02 28.08
C VAL A 109 -4.71 5.59 26.90
N LEU A 110 -5.87 4.99 26.60
CA LEU A 110 -6.77 5.47 25.56
C LEU A 110 -7.82 6.40 26.17
N GLY A 111 -7.80 7.65 25.73
CA GLY A 111 -8.81 8.66 26.05
C GLY A 111 -9.39 9.29 24.78
N THR A 112 -9.94 10.48 24.91
CA THR A 112 -10.57 11.21 23.79
C THR A 112 -9.56 11.75 22.77
N SER A 113 -8.29 11.83 23.13
CA SER A 113 -7.19 12.27 22.26
C SER A 113 -6.60 11.10 21.48
N ASN A 114 -6.19 11.37 20.22
CA ASN A 114 -5.49 10.39 19.40
C ASN A 114 -4.10 10.11 19.96
N LEU A 115 -3.82 8.83 20.21
CA LEU A 115 -2.52 8.32 20.62
C LEU A 115 -1.92 7.51 19.49
N THR A 116 -0.68 7.83 19.09
CA THR A 116 0.04 7.03 18.08
C THR A 116 0.42 5.68 18.68
N ILE A 117 -0.04 4.61 18.04
CA ILE A 117 0.12 3.22 18.50
C ILE A 117 1.10 2.42 17.64
N GLY A 118 1.38 2.87 16.42
CA GLY A 118 2.31 2.21 15.52
C GLY A 118 2.42 2.87 14.16
N THR A 119 3.02 2.14 13.22
CA THR A 119 3.27 2.61 11.85
C THR A 119 3.03 1.49 10.83
N ILE A 120 2.72 1.88 9.60
CA ILE A 120 2.60 0.96 8.46
C ILE A 120 3.69 1.21 7.39
N PRO A 121 4.07 0.19 6.60
CA PRO A 121 5.07 0.35 5.55
C PRO A 121 4.64 1.35 4.46
N ALA A 122 5.63 1.99 3.83
CA ALA A 122 5.41 3.09 2.89
C ALA A 122 4.48 2.74 1.71
N GLU A 123 4.62 1.54 1.16
CA GLU A 123 3.85 1.06 0.01
C GLU A 123 2.34 0.87 0.26
N PHE A 124 1.90 0.91 1.53
CA PHE A 124 0.50 0.79 1.92
C PHE A 124 -0.10 2.10 2.42
N ARG A 125 0.69 3.17 2.56
CA ARG A 125 0.22 4.43 3.17
C ARG A 125 -0.91 5.05 2.35
N PRO A 126 -2.01 5.48 2.98
CA PRO A 126 -3.08 6.11 2.25
C PRO A 126 -2.63 7.50 1.74
N PRO A 127 -3.12 7.97 0.58
CA PRO A 127 -2.76 9.30 0.05
C PRO A 127 -3.33 10.44 0.91
N GLN A 128 -4.36 10.15 1.69
CA GLN A 128 -5.00 11.04 2.67
C GLN A 128 -5.32 10.26 3.93
N ARG A 129 -5.62 10.93 5.05
CA ARG A 129 -6.01 10.26 6.29
C ARG A 129 -7.19 9.31 6.07
N ALA A 130 -7.00 8.03 6.36
CA ALA A 130 -8.07 7.03 6.42
C ALA A 130 -8.46 6.82 7.90
N ALA A 131 -9.74 6.87 8.23
CA ALA A 131 -10.18 6.71 9.62
C ALA A 131 -11.58 6.13 9.72
N ALA A 132 -11.85 5.40 10.81
CA ALA A 132 -13.17 4.85 11.09
C ALA A 132 -13.38 4.64 12.59
N VAL A 133 -14.64 4.71 13.02
CA VAL A 133 -15.06 4.19 14.33
C VAL A 133 -15.23 2.69 14.21
N GLN A 134 -14.60 1.96 15.12
CA GLN A 134 -14.56 0.51 15.19
C GLN A 134 -15.32 0.03 16.43
N GLN A 135 -15.90 -1.17 16.33
CA GLN A 135 -16.58 -1.83 17.45
C GLN A 135 -15.54 -2.63 18.25
N GLY A 136 -15.39 -2.33 19.54
CA GLY A 136 -14.62 -3.12 20.50
C GLY A 136 -15.48 -4.16 21.22
N SER A 137 -14.91 -4.80 22.24
CA SER A 137 -15.65 -5.71 23.14
C SER A 137 -16.92 -5.06 23.73
N GLY A 138 -18.01 -5.82 23.76
CA GLY A 138 -19.28 -5.39 24.32
C GLY A 138 -19.87 -4.21 23.55
N THR A 139 -20.12 -3.10 24.24
CA THR A 139 -20.65 -1.85 23.67
C THR A 139 -19.58 -0.80 23.36
N THR A 140 -18.31 -1.10 23.63
CA THR A 140 -17.19 -0.17 23.45
C THR A 140 -17.03 0.24 22.00
N LYS A 141 -16.83 1.54 21.75
CA LYS A 141 -16.38 2.04 20.45
C LYS A 141 -15.02 2.69 20.59
N TRP A 142 -14.22 2.57 19.56
CA TRP A 142 -12.93 3.24 19.49
C TRP A 142 -12.70 3.78 18.09
N PHE A 143 -11.86 4.78 17.97
CA PHE A 143 -11.55 5.43 16.71
C PHE A 143 -10.15 5.00 16.28
N LEU A 144 -10.03 4.55 15.04
CA LEU A 144 -8.77 4.19 14.40
C LEU A 144 -8.52 5.16 13.24
N GLN A 145 -7.31 5.66 13.13
CA GLN A 145 -6.88 6.41 11.95
C GLN A 145 -5.47 6.02 11.50
N VAL A 146 -5.27 6.06 10.20
CA VAL A 146 -4.00 5.92 9.50
C VAL A 146 -3.73 7.22 8.75
N MET A 147 -2.62 7.85 9.08
CA MET A 147 -2.19 9.12 8.49
C MET A 147 -1.40 8.88 7.20
N ALA A 148 -1.27 9.91 6.36
CA ALA A 148 -0.56 9.80 5.08
C ALA A 148 0.94 9.51 5.22
N ASP A 149 1.53 9.82 6.37
CA ASP A 149 2.91 9.46 6.73
C ASP A 149 3.06 8.01 7.22
N GLY A 150 1.94 7.26 7.31
CA GLY A 150 1.88 5.89 7.79
C GLY A 150 1.73 5.75 9.31
N GLY A 151 1.60 6.85 10.05
CA GLY A 151 1.30 6.82 11.48
C GLY A 151 -0.09 6.24 11.74
N VAL A 152 -0.18 5.27 12.64
CA VAL A 152 -1.43 4.66 13.10
C VAL A 152 -1.72 5.18 14.50
N SER A 153 -2.91 5.71 14.72
CA SER A 153 -3.32 6.20 16.03
C SER A 153 -4.73 5.76 16.40
N ALA A 154 -4.97 5.65 17.70
CA ALA A 154 -6.24 5.25 18.26
C ALA A 154 -6.72 6.23 19.34
N SER A 155 -8.03 6.34 19.49
CA SER A 155 -8.68 7.07 20.61
C SER A 155 -10.00 6.40 20.99
N ARG A 156 -10.55 6.77 22.14
CA ARG A 156 -11.86 6.35 22.63
C ARG A 156 -12.77 7.56 22.76
N PRO A 157 -13.66 7.78 21.79
CA PRO A 157 -14.54 8.95 21.78
C PRO A 157 -15.58 8.94 22.91
N ASP A 158 -15.84 7.77 23.52
CA ASP A 158 -16.71 7.62 24.69
C ASP A 158 -16.02 7.96 26.03
N GLY A 159 -14.71 8.25 26.01
CA GLY A 159 -13.93 8.56 27.22
C GLY A 159 -13.72 7.38 28.16
N ALA A 160 -14.05 6.15 27.74
CA ALA A 160 -13.89 4.96 28.58
C ALA A 160 -12.40 4.61 28.74
N THR A 161 -11.99 4.27 29.97
CA THR A 161 -10.56 4.10 30.33
C THR A 161 -10.14 2.65 30.58
N GLY A 162 -11.05 1.69 30.42
CA GLY A 162 -10.74 0.28 30.72
C GLY A 162 -9.69 -0.32 29.78
N SER A 163 -8.88 -1.23 30.32
CA SER A 163 -7.84 -2.02 29.63
C SER A 163 -8.32 -3.41 29.24
N ASN A 164 -7.44 -4.17 28.57
CA ASN A 164 -7.59 -5.57 28.22
C ASN A 164 -8.85 -5.89 27.41
N PHE A 165 -9.35 -4.93 26.64
CA PHE A 165 -10.48 -5.12 25.76
C PHE A 165 -10.01 -5.41 24.33
N TRP A 166 -10.81 -6.20 23.61
CA TRP A 166 -10.56 -6.56 22.23
C TRP A 166 -10.87 -5.37 21.32
N MET A 167 -9.89 -4.99 20.51
CA MET A 167 -9.98 -3.89 19.54
C MET A 167 -9.82 -4.43 18.12
N PRO A 168 -10.82 -5.17 17.58
CA PRO A 168 -10.79 -5.56 16.18
C PRO A 168 -11.02 -4.34 15.29
N PHE A 169 -10.43 -4.37 14.10
CA PHE A 169 -10.64 -3.34 13.11
C PHE A 169 -10.60 -3.90 11.69
N ASN A 170 -11.28 -3.16 10.83
CA ASN A 170 -11.12 -3.24 9.38
C ASN A 170 -11.19 -1.81 8.83
N LEU A 171 -10.17 -1.40 8.08
CA LEU A 171 -10.11 -0.11 7.42
C LEU A 171 -9.65 -0.33 5.98
N VAL A 172 -10.32 0.34 5.04
CA VAL A 172 -10.08 0.18 3.61
C VAL A 172 -9.83 1.55 2.98
N TRP A 173 -8.87 1.63 2.07
CA TRP A 173 -8.60 2.82 1.28
C TRP A 173 -8.05 2.48 -0.11
N THR A 174 -7.97 3.51 -0.95
CA THR A 174 -7.34 3.44 -2.27
C THR A 174 -6.03 4.24 -2.28
N LEU A 175 -5.01 3.71 -2.97
CA LEU A 175 -3.73 4.37 -3.24
C LEU A 175 -3.79 5.31 -4.45
#